data_AF-A0A524H8Z5-F1
#
_entry.id   AF-A0A524H8Z5-F1
#
_cell.length_a   1.000
_cell.length_b   1.000
_cell.length_c   1.000
_cell.angle_alpha   90.00
_cell.angle_beta   90.00
_cell.angle_gamma   90.00
#
_symmetry.space_group_name_H-M   'P 1'
#
loop_
_entity.id
_entity.type
_entity.pdbx_description
1 polymer ?
#
loop_
_entity_poly.entity_id
_entity_poly.type
_entity_poly.pdbx_seq_one_letter_code
_entity_poly.pdbx_strand_id
1 'polypeptide(L)'
;MKLALIVILMASGAVHSTAAQTPSGWRAHDLHRPRPTIVAPGHAAESVRPPSDAVVLFDGSGVAAWRNGNGEGAGWVVRNGAMEAAPGAGYVYSRQEFGDVQLHVEWAAPSPPKDTGQGRGNSGVFLMGDYELQVLDSYHNDTYPDGQAGAAYGQYPPMVNASLPPGAWQSYDIIFHRPRFDSIGVLVAPARMTAFQNGVLIQDNVAFWGPTNWLQANPYVVGPSRGPIALQDHGNPVRYRNIWVRELPEVPLPVLAPPPVGAKVPAGVLDRILGTYANGGMVLVISKTSSGLRVNLPEGRWQRLIPLSPTEFAFSSTAATLTSTVAPGGTPTKLTFRMGDTAFDLTPVLDPSTGR
;
A
#
# COMPACT_ATOMS: atom_id res chain seq x y z
N MET A 1 -43.80 30.37 -45.80
CA MET A 1 -43.25 29.05 -45.42
C MET A 1 -42.92 29.06 -43.94
N LYS A 2 -43.41 28.04 -43.24
CA LYS A 2 -43.32 27.84 -41.79
C LYS A 2 -41.85 27.65 -41.36
N LEU A 3 -41.38 28.34 -40.32
CA LEU A 3 -40.29 27.82 -39.50
C LEU A 3 -40.82 27.65 -38.06
N ALA A 4 -40.79 26.41 -37.62
CA ALA A 4 -41.32 25.94 -36.36
C ALA A 4 -40.43 26.35 -35.18
N LEU A 5 -41.08 26.79 -34.11
CA LEU A 5 -40.51 27.00 -32.79
C LEU A 5 -40.15 25.62 -32.19
N ILE A 6 -38.86 25.28 -32.13
CA ILE A 6 -38.42 24.11 -31.37
C ILE A 6 -38.27 24.53 -29.92
N VAL A 7 -39.26 24.15 -29.11
CA VAL A 7 -39.18 24.18 -27.65
C VAL A 7 -38.26 23.03 -27.23
N ILE A 8 -37.04 23.36 -26.82
CA ILE A 8 -36.17 22.38 -26.14
C ILE A 8 -36.66 22.26 -24.71
N LEU A 9 -37.35 21.15 -24.43
CA LEU A 9 -37.74 20.74 -23.10
C LEU A 9 -36.45 20.41 -22.33
N MET A 10 -36.00 21.32 -21.47
CA MET A 10 -34.93 21.05 -20.52
C MET A 10 -35.47 20.04 -19.50
N ALA A 11 -35.20 18.76 -19.73
CA ALA A 11 -35.38 17.73 -18.71
C ALA A 11 -34.35 18.00 -17.62
N SER A 12 -34.77 18.70 -16.56
CA SER A 12 -34.07 18.79 -15.30
C SER A 12 -34.03 17.40 -14.67
N GLY A 13 -33.06 16.60 -15.09
CA GLY A 13 -32.61 15.45 -14.33
C GLY A 13 -32.07 15.97 -13.01
N ALA A 14 -32.89 15.93 -11.96
CA ALA A 14 -32.41 16.03 -10.60
C ALA A 14 -31.48 14.83 -10.36
N VAL A 15 -30.19 15.03 -10.66
CA VAL A 15 -29.13 14.18 -10.12
C VAL A 15 -29.24 14.35 -8.62
N HIS A 16 -29.86 13.37 -7.96
CA HIS A 16 -29.70 13.21 -6.53
C HIS A 16 -28.24 12.88 -6.32
N SER A 17 -27.41 13.92 -6.25
CA SER A 17 -26.07 13.83 -5.72
C SER A 17 -26.24 13.34 -4.29
N THR A 18 -26.00 12.05 -4.06
CA THR A 18 -25.80 11.49 -2.73
C THR A 18 -24.46 12.03 -2.22
N ALA A 19 -24.44 13.32 -1.89
CA ALA A 19 -23.33 13.95 -1.22
C ALA A 19 -23.17 13.33 0.18
N ALA A 20 -21.91 13.12 0.57
CA ALA A 20 -21.45 12.73 1.91
C ALA A 20 -21.40 11.22 2.25
N GLN A 21 -20.97 10.36 1.33
CA GLN A 21 -20.39 9.05 1.69
C GLN A 21 -18.86 9.13 1.63
N THR A 22 -18.18 8.60 2.65
CA THR A 22 -16.73 8.39 2.59
C THR A 22 -16.41 7.30 1.55
N PRO A 23 -15.14 7.10 1.14
CA PRO A 23 -14.79 6.01 0.23
C PRO A 23 -15.23 4.61 0.72
N SER A 24 -15.49 4.41 2.02
CA SER A 24 -16.06 3.15 2.54
C SER A 24 -17.55 2.94 2.25
N GLY A 25 -18.26 3.95 1.74
CA GLY A 25 -19.72 3.94 1.61
C GLY A 25 -20.47 4.27 2.92
N TRP A 26 -19.77 4.35 4.06
CA TRP A 26 -20.33 4.76 5.35
C TRP A 26 -20.04 6.23 5.64
N ARG A 27 -20.84 6.86 6.49
CA ARG A 27 -20.45 8.14 7.10
C ARG A 27 -19.36 7.87 8.14
N ALA A 28 -18.44 8.82 8.32
CA ALA A 28 -17.48 8.73 9.41
C ALA A 28 -18.25 8.64 10.75
N HIS A 29 -17.85 7.71 11.60
CA HIS A 29 -18.42 7.48 12.94
C HIS A 29 -19.87 6.96 12.92
N ASP A 30 -20.28 6.30 11.85
CA ASP A 30 -21.65 5.76 11.72
C ASP A 30 -21.87 4.54 12.63
N LEU A 31 -22.69 4.74 13.65
CA LEU A 31 -23.13 3.69 14.58
C LEU A 31 -23.95 2.58 13.92
N HIS A 32 -24.40 2.69 12.67
CA HIS A 32 -25.09 1.59 11.97
C HIS A 32 -24.15 0.66 11.20
N ARG A 33 -22.85 1.00 11.14
CA ARG A 33 -21.84 0.16 10.51
C ARG A 33 -21.77 -1.22 11.21
N PRO A 34 -21.51 -2.32 10.47
CA PRO A 34 -21.31 -3.62 11.10
C PRO A 34 -20.22 -3.57 12.18
N ARG A 35 -20.50 -4.19 13.33
CA ARG A 35 -19.54 -4.26 14.43
C ARG A 35 -18.50 -5.31 14.11
N PRO A 36 -17.22 -5.07 14.42
CA PRO A 36 -16.22 -6.12 14.40
C PRO A 36 -16.61 -7.24 15.35
N THR A 37 -16.44 -8.49 14.89
CA THR A 37 -16.74 -9.65 15.74
C THR A 37 -15.75 -9.70 16.89
N ILE A 38 -16.21 -10.02 18.09
CA ILE A 38 -15.34 -10.19 19.26
C ILE A 38 -14.59 -11.51 19.12
N VAL A 39 -13.27 -11.46 19.23
CA VAL A 39 -12.39 -12.64 19.20
C VAL A 39 -11.49 -12.60 20.42
N ALA A 40 -11.52 -13.65 21.22
CA ALA A 40 -10.54 -13.81 22.29
C ALA A 40 -9.17 -14.14 21.65
N PRO A 41 -8.10 -13.38 21.94
CA PRO A 41 -6.78 -13.71 21.43
C PRO A 41 -6.29 -15.04 22.04
N GLY A 42 -5.49 -15.79 21.26
CA GLY A 42 -5.02 -17.13 21.67
C GLY A 42 -4.09 -17.12 22.89
N HIS A 43 -3.39 -16.00 23.12
CA HIS A 43 -2.57 -15.74 24.30
C HIS A 43 -2.73 -14.28 24.71
N ALA A 44 -2.46 -13.97 25.99
CA ALA A 44 -2.31 -12.59 26.44
C ALA A 44 -1.14 -11.92 25.70
N ALA A 45 -1.10 -10.59 25.66
CA ALA A 45 0.02 -9.86 25.05
C ALA A 45 1.36 -10.31 25.67
N GLU A 46 2.13 -11.12 24.92
CA GLU A 46 3.49 -11.44 25.28
C GLU A 46 4.37 -10.24 24.97
N SER A 47 5.16 -9.81 25.95
CA SER A 47 6.06 -8.68 25.73
C SER A 47 7.21 -9.09 24.81
N VAL A 48 7.28 -8.47 23.64
CA VAL A 48 8.28 -8.79 22.62
C VAL A 48 9.47 -7.85 22.78
N ARG A 49 10.65 -8.41 23.08
CA ARG A 49 11.87 -7.61 23.20
C ARG A 49 12.21 -6.93 21.87
N PRO A 50 12.74 -5.69 21.90
CA PRO A 50 13.23 -5.03 20.69
C PRO A 50 14.26 -5.88 19.96
N PRO A 51 14.15 -6.04 18.63
CA PRO A 51 15.23 -6.58 17.80
C PRO A 51 16.50 -5.72 17.88
N SER A 52 17.66 -6.27 17.53
CA SER A 52 18.96 -5.60 17.67
C SER A 52 19.13 -4.35 16.81
N ASP A 53 18.34 -4.21 15.74
CA ASP A 53 18.33 -3.06 14.83
C ASP A 53 17.20 -2.05 15.15
N ALA A 54 16.40 -2.29 16.20
CA ALA A 54 15.32 -1.41 16.57
C ALA A 54 15.81 -0.19 17.36
N VAL A 55 15.22 0.96 17.06
CA VAL A 55 15.29 2.14 17.91
C VAL A 55 14.30 1.96 19.06
N VAL A 56 14.79 1.95 20.29
CA VAL A 56 13.95 1.88 21.48
C VAL A 56 13.45 3.28 21.82
N LEU A 57 12.14 3.50 21.69
CA LEU A 57 11.51 4.77 22.05
C LEU A 57 11.12 4.80 23.53
N PHE A 58 10.84 3.65 24.15
CA PHE A 58 10.56 3.58 25.58
C PHE A 58 10.79 2.18 26.15
N ASP A 59 11.67 2.09 27.16
CA ASP A 59 12.04 0.86 27.87
C ASP A 59 11.66 0.86 29.36
N GLY A 60 10.97 1.90 29.82
CA GLY A 60 10.61 2.09 31.22
C GLY A 60 11.54 3.02 32.01
N SER A 61 12.66 3.46 31.45
CA SER A 61 13.65 4.30 32.16
C SER A 61 13.34 5.79 32.14
N GLY A 62 12.64 6.30 31.12
CA GLY A 62 12.35 7.72 30.98
C GLY A 62 11.73 8.11 29.64
N VAL A 63 11.39 9.39 29.50
CA VAL A 63 10.74 9.96 28.31
C VAL A 63 11.70 10.77 27.42
N ALA A 64 13.00 10.52 27.51
CA ALA A 64 14.01 11.31 26.79
C ALA A 64 13.86 11.27 25.26
N ALA A 65 13.41 10.14 24.72
CA ALA A 65 13.11 9.98 23.29
C ALA A 65 11.86 10.75 22.83
N TRP A 66 11.13 11.38 23.76
CA TRP A 66 9.86 12.05 23.52
C TRP A 66 9.94 13.55 23.79
N ARG A 67 9.01 14.28 23.15
CA ARG A 67 8.81 15.71 23.31
C ARG A 67 7.32 16.06 23.35
N ASN A 68 6.97 17.20 23.93
CA ASN A 68 5.61 17.75 23.82
C ASN A 68 5.39 18.44 22.45
N GLY A 69 4.19 18.97 22.22
CA GLY A 69 3.83 19.71 21.01
C GLY A 69 4.66 20.97 20.77
N ASN A 70 5.24 21.56 21.81
CA ASN A 70 6.10 22.74 21.74
C ASN A 70 7.58 22.41 21.50
N GLY A 71 7.94 21.12 21.43
CA GLY A 71 9.31 20.64 21.24
C GLY A 71 10.12 20.40 22.53
N GLU A 72 9.54 20.70 23.69
CA GLU A 72 10.15 20.55 25.01
C GLU A 72 10.05 19.10 25.52
N GLY A 73 10.45 18.83 26.76
CA GLY A 73 10.28 17.50 27.37
C GLY A 73 8.82 17.04 27.39
N ALA A 74 8.57 15.74 27.22
CA ALA A 74 7.24 15.17 27.36
C ALA A 74 6.72 15.32 28.80
N GLY A 75 5.47 15.77 28.95
CA GLY A 75 4.83 15.99 30.26
C GLY A 75 4.23 14.73 30.91
N TRP A 76 4.39 13.57 30.27
CA TRP A 76 3.83 12.31 30.75
C TRP A 76 4.66 11.72 31.89
N VAL A 77 4.01 10.98 32.79
CA VAL A 77 4.63 10.52 34.03
C VAL A 77 5.11 9.07 33.86
N VAL A 78 6.34 8.78 34.29
CA VAL A 78 6.86 7.40 34.32
C VAL A 78 6.65 6.79 35.70
N ARG A 79 5.94 5.66 35.77
CA ARG A 79 5.72 4.87 37.00
C ARG A 79 5.71 3.39 36.68
N ASN A 80 6.36 2.59 37.52
CA ASN A 80 6.35 1.12 37.41
C ASN A 80 6.77 0.61 36.01
N GLY A 81 7.76 1.25 35.37
CA GLY A 81 8.26 0.88 34.05
C GLY A 81 7.32 1.21 32.89
N ALA A 82 6.26 1.99 33.12
CA ALA A 82 5.34 2.48 32.10
C ALA A 82 5.30 4.01 32.11
N MET A 83 5.11 4.62 30.94
CA MET A 83 4.73 6.04 30.86
C MET A 83 3.22 6.14 30.76
N GLU A 84 2.64 7.07 31.52
CA GLU A 84 1.20 7.28 31.65
C GLU A 84 0.83 8.65 31.10
N ALA A 85 -0.21 8.67 30.25
CA ALA A 85 -0.80 9.91 29.79
C ALA A 85 -1.28 10.73 30.99
N ALA A 86 -0.75 11.94 31.12
CA ALA A 86 -1.17 12.89 32.15
C ALA A 86 -2.26 13.78 31.56
N PRO A 87 -3.52 13.73 32.08
CA PRO A 87 -4.61 14.52 31.53
C PRO A 87 -4.27 16.01 31.44
N GLY A 88 -4.35 16.57 30.23
CA GLY A 88 -4.05 17.98 29.95
C GLY A 88 -2.58 18.26 29.65
N ALA A 89 -1.70 17.25 29.67
CA ALA A 89 -0.30 17.40 29.27
C ALA A 89 -0.14 17.45 27.73
N GLY A 90 -1.17 17.01 27.00
CA GLY A 90 -1.18 16.97 25.55
C GLY A 90 -0.43 15.76 24.98
N TYR A 91 -0.38 15.73 23.64
CA TYR A 91 0.28 14.66 22.90
C TYR A 91 1.77 14.63 23.20
N VAL A 92 2.35 13.43 23.11
CA VAL A 92 3.79 13.24 23.06
C VAL A 92 4.21 12.76 21.69
N TYR A 93 5.36 13.23 21.23
CA TYR A 93 5.91 12.94 19.91
C TYR A 93 7.32 12.37 20.08
N SER A 94 7.69 11.36 19.30
CA SER A 94 9.08 10.95 19.23
C SER A 94 9.95 12.10 18.73
N ARG A 95 11.17 12.22 19.25
CA ARG A 95 12.14 13.20 18.75
C ARG A 95 12.65 12.83 17.37
N GLN A 96 12.86 11.53 17.14
CA GLN A 96 13.20 11.01 15.83
C GLN A 96 11.94 10.93 14.97
N GLU A 97 12.09 11.21 13.68
CA GLU A 97 11.03 11.13 12.68
C GLU A 97 11.27 9.93 11.78
N PHE A 98 10.19 9.27 11.36
CA PHE A 98 10.21 8.01 10.62
C PHE A 98 9.33 8.09 9.37
N GLY A 99 9.63 7.23 8.38
CA GLY A 99 8.82 7.05 7.18
C GLY A 99 8.11 5.70 7.22
N ASP A 100 8.61 4.74 6.45
CA ASP A 100 8.14 3.35 6.50
C ASP A 100 8.71 2.66 7.74
N VAL A 101 7.85 1.99 8.53
CA VAL A 101 8.26 1.40 9.81
C VAL A 101 7.57 0.08 10.12
N GLN A 102 8.27 -0.75 10.90
CA GLN A 102 7.65 -1.70 11.83
C GLN A 102 7.70 -1.09 13.23
N LEU A 103 6.57 -0.99 13.91
CA LEU A 103 6.43 -0.40 15.24
C LEU A 103 5.77 -1.41 16.19
N HIS A 104 6.35 -1.60 17.37
CA HIS A 104 5.72 -2.31 18.47
C HIS A 104 5.37 -1.33 19.60
N VAL A 105 4.18 -1.48 20.17
CA VAL A 105 3.67 -0.68 21.29
C VAL A 105 2.88 -1.59 22.22
N GLU A 106 3.20 -1.57 23.51
CA GLU A 106 2.30 -2.12 24.52
C GLU A 106 1.55 -1.02 25.25
N TRP A 107 0.25 -1.19 25.43
CA TRP A 107 -0.62 -0.24 26.09
C TRP A 107 -1.59 -0.91 27.07
N ALA A 108 -2.03 -0.17 28.07
CA ALA A 108 -3.02 -0.64 29.04
C ALA A 108 -4.02 0.47 29.35
N ALA A 109 -5.31 0.18 29.15
CA ALA A 109 -6.39 1.06 29.55
C ALA A 109 -6.44 1.25 31.08
N PRO A 110 -6.94 2.39 31.59
CA PRO A 110 -7.11 2.64 33.01
C PRO A 110 -7.96 1.57 33.70
N SER A 111 -7.58 1.19 34.92
CA SER A 111 -8.37 0.32 35.80
C SER A 111 -8.47 0.95 37.19
N PRO A 112 -9.68 1.15 37.75
CA PRO A 112 -10.97 0.79 37.18
C PRO A 112 -11.34 1.65 35.95
N PRO A 113 -12.13 1.10 35.01
CA PRO A 113 -12.60 1.86 33.85
C PRO A 113 -13.54 2.99 34.29
N LYS A 114 -13.56 4.08 33.51
CA LYS A 114 -14.46 5.23 33.69
C LYS A 114 -15.07 5.63 32.35
N ASP A 115 -16.30 6.12 32.38
CA ASP A 115 -17.09 6.53 31.21
C ASP A 115 -17.42 5.38 30.24
N THR A 116 -17.95 5.74 29.06
CA THR A 116 -18.39 4.81 27.99
C THR A 116 -18.04 5.39 26.61
N GLY A 117 -18.12 4.56 25.58
CA GLY A 117 -17.82 4.96 24.21
C GLY A 117 -16.40 5.50 24.08
N GLN A 118 -16.25 6.63 23.38
CA GLN A 118 -14.96 7.31 23.18
C GLN A 118 -14.41 8.00 24.44
N GLY A 119 -15.16 8.07 25.54
CA GLY A 119 -14.65 8.64 26.80
C GLY A 119 -13.87 7.63 27.64
N ARG A 120 -13.90 6.34 27.26
CA ARG A 120 -13.43 5.24 28.10
C ARG A 120 -12.06 4.76 27.66
N GLY A 121 -11.01 5.26 28.31
CA GLY A 121 -9.64 4.81 28.07
C GLY A 121 -9.10 5.17 26.69
N ASN A 122 -9.49 6.35 26.17
CA ASN A 122 -9.14 6.82 24.83
C ASN A 122 -7.73 7.41 24.77
N SER A 123 -7.02 7.05 23.70
CA SER A 123 -5.75 7.58 23.26
C SER A 123 -5.56 7.13 21.80
N GLY A 124 -4.36 7.20 21.25
CA GLY A 124 -4.09 6.77 19.89
C GLY A 124 -2.61 6.66 19.62
N VAL A 125 -2.24 5.77 18.69
CA VAL A 125 -0.88 5.68 18.16
C VAL A 125 -0.89 6.29 16.76
N PHE A 126 -0.20 7.41 16.58
CA PHE A 126 -0.17 8.16 15.33
C PHE A 126 1.14 7.90 14.60
N LEU A 127 1.04 7.34 13.39
CA LEU A 127 2.17 7.17 12.48
C LEU A 127 2.38 8.48 11.72
N MET A 128 3.64 8.94 11.66
CA MET A 128 4.01 10.26 11.14
C MET A 128 3.29 11.46 11.79
N GLY A 129 2.60 11.25 12.92
CA GLY A 129 1.76 12.25 13.58
C GLY A 129 0.35 12.42 12.97
N ASP A 130 0.05 11.73 11.87
CA ASP A 130 -1.13 12.01 11.02
C ASP A 130 -2.08 10.82 10.85
N TYR A 131 -1.61 9.59 11.06
CA TYR A 131 -2.40 8.37 10.81
C TYR A 131 -2.59 7.58 12.09
N GLU A 132 -3.79 7.66 12.66
CA GLU A 132 -4.12 7.06 13.95
C GLU A 132 -4.54 5.58 13.82
N LEU A 133 -3.83 4.73 14.56
CA LEU A 133 -4.36 3.46 15.02
C LEU A 133 -4.93 3.67 16.43
N GLN A 134 -6.24 3.49 16.53
CA GLN A 134 -6.99 3.89 17.71
C GLN A 134 -6.64 3.06 18.95
N VAL A 135 -6.49 3.74 20.11
CA VAL A 135 -6.33 3.09 21.42
C VAL A 135 -7.56 3.41 22.25
N LEU A 136 -8.31 2.37 22.64
CA LEU A 136 -9.53 2.54 23.42
C LEU A 136 -9.77 1.33 24.30
N ASP A 137 -10.39 1.50 25.47
CA ASP A 137 -10.98 0.36 26.16
C ASP A 137 -12.24 -0.08 25.41
N SER A 138 -12.09 -1.06 24.52
CA SER A 138 -13.18 -1.66 23.74
C SER A 138 -13.65 -3.01 24.31
N TYR A 139 -13.26 -3.35 25.55
CA TYR A 139 -13.72 -4.57 26.23
C TYR A 139 -15.12 -4.34 26.83
N HIS A 140 -16.14 -4.91 26.18
CA HIS A 140 -17.56 -4.69 26.52
C HIS A 140 -17.95 -3.20 26.60
N ASN A 141 -17.41 -2.39 25.68
CA ASN A 141 -17.69 -0.97 25.55
C ASN A 141 -18.08 -0.65 24.10
N ASP A 142 -19.35 -0.31 23.86
CA ASP A 142 -19.85 -0.03 22.52
C ASP A 142 -19.51 1.42 22.09
N THR A 143 -19.13 1.58 20.83
CA THR A 143 -18.84 2.87 20.20
C THR A 143 -19.01 2.76 18.69
N TYR A 144 -18.76 3.83 17.93
CA TYR A 144 -18.78 3.74 16.48
C TYR A 144 -17.67 2.80 15.97
N PRO A 145 -17.96 1.84 15.07
CA PRO A 145 -17.02 0.79 14.70
C PRO A 145 -15.66 1.26 14.18
N ASP A 146 -15.62 2.40 13.48
CA ASP A 146 -14.41 3.01 12.93
C ASP A 146 -13.62 3.87 13.93
N GLY A 147 -14.00 3.86 15.22
CA GLY A 147 -13.23 4.48 16.30
C GLY A 147 -13.09 3.61 17.54
N GLN A 148 -13.36 2.31 17.46
CA GLN A 148 -12.98 1.38 18.52
C GLN A 148 -11.47 1.04 18.46
N ALA A 149 -10.94 0.35 19.47
CA ALA A 149 -9.55 -0.08 19.52
C ALA A 149 -9.15 -0.82 18.23
N GLY A 150 -8.03 -0.41 17.63
CA GLY A 150 -7.48 -1.04 16.43
C GLY A 150 -8.08 -0.52 15.13
N ALA A 151 -9.01 0.43 15.17
CA ALA A 151 -9.48 1.11 13.97
C ALA A 151 -8.37 1.99 13.37
N ALA A 152 -8.27 2.01 12.04
CA ALA A 152 -7.69 3.14 11.34
C ALA A 152 -8.71 4.28 11.44
N TYR A 153 -8.48 5.19 12.41
CA TYR A 153 -9.52 6.01 13.01
C TYR A 153 -10.36 6.79 11.99
N GLY A 154 -11.68 6.68 12.11
CA GLY A 154 -12.67 7.33 11.26
C GLY A 154 -12.73 6.83 9.81
N GLN A 155 -11.95 5.79 9.46
CA GLN A 155 -11.89 5.25 8.10
C GLN A 155 -12.26 3.76 8.07
N TYR A 156 -11.54 2.93 8.83
CA TYR A 156 -11.72 1.47 8.83
C TYR A 156 -11.79 0.90 10.26
N PRO A 157 -12.91 0.24 10.64
CA PRO A 157 -12.98 -0.61 11.81
C PRO A 157 -11.91 -1.69 11.74
N PRO A 158 -11.44 -2.19 12.89
CA PRO A 158 -10.64 -3.39 12.87
C PRO A 158 -11.47 -4.56 12.33
N MET A 159 -10.81 -5.56 11.76
CA MET A 159 -11.46 -6.79 11.27
C MET A 159 -12.20 -7.53 12.40
N VAL A 160 -11.65 -7.49 13.61
CA VAL A 160 -12.18 -8.10 14.84
C VAL A 160 -11.89 -7.22 16.04
N ASN A 161 -12.67 -7.34 17.11
CA ASN A 161 -12.33 -6.77 18.41
C ASN A 161 -11.57 -7.81 19.24
N ALA A 162 -10.26 -7.61 19.43
CA ALA A 162 -9.38 -8.49 20.17
C ALA A 162 -8.99 -7.93 21.56
N SER A 163 -9.78 -7.00 22.09
CA SER A 163 -9.45 -6.28 23.33
C SER A 163 -9.52 -7.17 24.57
N LEU A 164 -8.51 -7.05 25.44
CA LEU A 164 -8.49 -7.59 26.78
C LEU A 164 -9.14 -6.64 27.81
N PRO A 165 -9.50 -7.10 29.02
CA PRO A 165 -10.09 -6.26 30.05
C PRO A 165 -9.20 -5.08 30.50
N PRO A 166 -9.77 -4.02 31.09
CA PRO A 166 -9.03 -2.84 31.52
C PRO A 166 -7.93 -3.17 32.54
N GLY A 167 -6.78 -2.49 32.41
CA GLY A 167 -5.59 -2.76 33.20
C GLY A 167 -4.72 -3.92 32.68
N ALA A 168 -5.26 -4.81 31.83
CA ALA A 168 -4.45 -5.77 31.10
C ALA A 168 -3.61 -5.05 30.03
N TRP A 169 -2.41 -5.57 29.80
CA TRP A 169 -1.57 -5.11 28.70
C TRP A 169 -2.04 -5.67 27.38
N GLN A 170 -2.07 -4.81 26.39
CA GLN A 170 -2.42 -5.07 25.00
C GLN A 170 -1.16 -4.80 24.17
N SER A 171 -0.89 -5.60 23.14
CA SER A 171 0.19 -5.32 22.19
C SER A 171 -0.38 -4.85 20.86
N TYR A 172 0.28 -3.86 20.26
CA TYR A 172 0.16 -3.53 18.84
C TYR A 172 1.49 -3.81 18.14
N ASP A 173 1.41 -4.57 17.05
CA ASP A 173 2.47 -4.73 16.08
C ASP A 173 1.99 -4.13 14.76
N ILE A 174 2.66 -3.07 14.31
CA ILE A 174 2.19 -2.20 13.23
C ILE A 174 3.25 -2.19 12.13
N ILE A 175 2.84 -2.43 10.90
CA ILE A 175 3.62 -2.20 9.69
C ILE A 175 2.97 -1.02 8.98
N PHE A 176 3.74 0.04 8.76
CA PHE A 176 3.26 1.26 8.13
C PHE A 176 4.16 1.65 6.95
N HIS A 177 3.52 1.99 5.84
CA HIS A 177 4.16 2.59 4.69
C HIS A 177 3.61 4.00 4.49
N ARG A 178 4.48 5.01 4.45
CA ARG A 178 4.10 6.42 4.27
C ARG A 178 3.52 6.65 2.86
N PRO A 179 2.68 7.68 2.65
CA PRO A 179 2.25 8.03 1.30
C PRO A 179 3.45 8.42 0.43
N ARG A 180 3.35 8.12 -0.87
CA ARG A 180 4.35 8.51 -1.87
C ARG A 180 3.72 9.46 -2.87
N PHE A 181 4.47 10.50 -3.20
CA PHE A 181 4.12 11.51 -4.20
C PHE A 181 5.18 11.51 -5.30
N ASP A 182 4.80 11.82 -6.53
CA ASP A 182 5.76 12.04 -7.62
C ASP A 182 6.43 13.42 -7.52
N SER A 183 7.30 13.73 -8.48
CA SER A 183 8.06 14.99 -8.50
C SER A 183 7.22 16.25 -8.68
N ILE A 184 5.96 16.11 -9.11
CA ILE A 184 5.01 17.23 -9.27
C ILE A 184 3.94 17.25 -8.16
N GLY A 185 4.06 16.38 -7.16
CA GLY A 185 3.21 16.37 -5.97
C GLY A 185 1.92 15.57 -6.13
N VAL A 186 1.79 14.72 -7.15
CA VAL A 186 0.65 13.82 -7.30
C VAL A 186 0.84 12.57 -6.44
N LEU A 187 -0.19 12.18 -5.70
CA LEU A 187 -0.18 10.94 -4.92
C LEU A 187 -0.07 9.73 -5.85
N VAL A 188 0.98 8.94 -5.68
CA VAL A 188 1.25 7.73 -6.47
C VAL A 188 1.11 6.45 -5.65
N ALA A 189 1.19 6.54 -4.32
CA ALA A 189 0.77 5.47 -3.43
C ALA A 189 0.22 6.06 -2.11
N PRO A 190 -0.95 5.61 -1.62
CA PRO A 190 -1.47 6.05 -0.33
C PRO A 190 -0.64 5.50 0.82
N ALA A 191 -0.80 6.09 2.01
CA ALA A 191 -0.31 5.49 3.24
C ALA A 191 -1.01 4.13 3.46
N ARG A 192 -0.27 3.11 3.88
CA ARG A 192 -0.83 1.78 4.15
C ARG A 192 -0.44 1.27 5.52
N MET A 193 -1.36 0.56 6.16
CA MET A 193 -1.14 -0.04 7.47
C MET A 193 -1.60 -1.50 7.52
N THR A 194 -0.75 -2.34 8.08
CA THR A 194 -1.11 -3.65 8.61
C THR A 194 -0.90 -3.59 10.12
N ALA A 195 -1.87 -4.05 10.91
CA ALA A 195 -1.76 -4.03 12.36
C ALA A 195 -2.28 -5.32 12.98
N PHE A 196 -1.60 -5.75 14.02
CA PHE A 196 -2.01 -6.86 14.88
C PHE A 196 -2.28 -6.34 16.29
N GLN A 197 -3.31 -6.85 16.94
CA GLN A 197 -3.59 -6.65 18.35
C GLN A 197 -3.51 -7.99 19.07
N ASN A 198 -2.63 -8.12 20.06
CA ASN A 198 -2.45 -9.38 20.80
C ASN A 198 -2.20 -10.59 19.87
N GLY A 199 -1.43 -10.37 18.79
CA GLY A 199 -1.16 -11.37 17.75
C GLY A 199 -2.29 -11.63 16.76
N VAL A 200 -3.45 -10.99 16.91
CA VAL A 200 -4.60 -11.13 16.00
C VAL A 200 -4.56 -10.02 14.94
N LEU A 201 -4.63 -10.38 13.66
CA LEU A 201 -4.69 -9.41 12.55
C LEU A 201 -5.97 -8.56 12.65
N ILE A 202 -5.81 -7.25 12.84
CA ILE A 202 -6.92 -6.30 12.97
C ILE A 202 -7.02 -5.34 11.79
N GLN A 203 -5.93 -5.09 11.06
CA GLN A 203 -5.91 -4.30 9.84
C GLN A 203 -5.00 -5.00 8.84
N ASP A 204 -5.50 -5.28 7.64
CA ASP A 204 -4.73 -5.95 6.59
C ASP A 204 -4.47 -5.01 5.42
N ASN A 205 -3.27 -4.40 5.41
CA ASN A 205 -2.76 -3.56 4.33
C ASN A 205 -3.75 -2.48 3.86
N VAL A 206 -4.50 -1.91 4.82
CA VAL A 206 -5.53 -0.92 4.54
C VAL A 206 -4.88 0.35 4.00
N ALA A 207 -5.47 0.90 2.94
CA ALA A 207 -5.02 2.14 2.34
C ALA A 207 -5.82 3.31 2.93
N PHE A 208 -5.15 4.22 3.63
CA PHE A 208 -5.80 5.42 4.14
C PHE A 208 -6.29 6.30 2.98
N TRP A 209 -7.34 7.09 3.23
CA TRP A 209 -7.86 8.09 2.28
C TRP A 209 -7.12 9.43 2.38
N GLY A 210 -6.32 9.56 3.44
CA GLY A 210 -5.58 10.74 3.87
C GLY A 210 -5.35 10.69 5.38
N PRO A 211 -4.81 11.75 5.99
CA PRO A 211 -4.65 11.87 7.44
C PRO A 211 -5.97 11.62 8.19
N THR A 212 -5.90 10.98 9.35
CA THR A 212 -7.07 10.73 10.20
C THR A 212 -7.47 12.01 10.94
N ASN A 213 -8.78 12.28 11.03
CA ASN A 213 -9.28 13.45 11.73
C ASN A 213 -10.71 13.22 12.25
N TRP A 214 -11.07 13.88 13.33
CA TRP A 214 -12.42 13.77 13.89
C TRP A 214 -13.44 14.47 13.00
N LEU A 215 -14.49 13.73 12.59
CA LEU A 215 -15.59 14.21 11.74
C LEU A 215 -15.19 14.74 10.36
N GLN A 216 -13.96 14.48 9.91
CA GLN A 216 -13.43 15.01 8.65
C GLN A 216 -12.67 13.93 7.88
N ALA A 217 -12.88 13.90 6.56
CA ALA A 217 -12.06 13.13 5.63
C ALA A 217 -11.05 14.08 4.97
N ASN A 218 -9.86 14.17 5.55
CA ASN A 218 -8.81 15.04 5.02
C ASN A 218 -8.22 14.42 3.75
N PRO A 219 -8.04 15.19 2.65
CA PRO A 219 -7.32 14.70 1.49
C PRO A 219 -5.82 14.60 1.79
N TYR A 220 -5.12 13.78 1.00
CA TYR A 220 -3.66 13.82 0.98
C TYR A 220 -3.15 15.19 0.52
N VAL A 221 -2.20 15.73 1.27
CA VAL A 221 -1.42 16.92 0.92
C VAL A 221 0.06 16.52 0.94
N VAL A 222 0.84 17.04 0.00
CA VAL A 222 2.29 16.82 0.00
C VAL A 222 2.86 17.38 1.31
N GLY A 223 3.44 16.49 2.10
CA GLY A 223 4.04 16.80 3.40
C GLY A 223 5.48 16.32 3.49
N PRO A 224 6.11 16.43 4.67
CA PRO A 224 7.43 15.88 4.89
C PRO A 224 7.41 14.35 4.66
N SER A 225 8.52 13.82 4.15
CA SER A 225 8.65 12.38 3.90
C SER A 225 8.85 11.58 5.18
N ARG A 226 9.05 12.22 6.33
CA ARG A 226 9.20 11.59 7.64
C ARG A 226 8.42 12.40 8.66
N GLY A 227 7.91 11.74 9.70
CA GLY A 227 7.19 12.39 10.80
C GLY A 227 7.33 11.59 12.09
N PRO A 228 6.97 12.17 13.25
CA PRO A 228 7.11 11.48 14.53
C PRO A 228 6.14 10.31 14.67
N ILE A 229 6.44 9.39 15.58
CA ILE A 229 5.40 8.58 16.23
C ILE A 229 4.79 9.45 17.32
N ALA A 230 3.46 9.59 17.37
CA ALA A 230 2.80 10.34 18.44
C ALA A 230 1.84 9.47 19.25
N LEU A 231 1.68 9.82 20.52
CA LEU A 231 0.71 9.22 21.42
C LEU A 231 -0.21 10.32 21.96
N GLN A 232 -1.51 10.06 21.91
CA GLN A 232 -2.53 11.05 22.23
C GLN A 232 -2.80 11.13 23.75
N ASP A 233 -2.91 12.35 24.27
CA ASP A 233 -3.60 12.60 25.53
C ASP A 233 -5.04 12.99 25.20
N HIS A 234 -5.98 12.11 25.55
CA HIS A 234 -7.43 12.36 25.44
C HIS A 234 -8.07 12.54 26.84
N GLY A 235 -7.27 12.89 27.85
CA GLY A 235 -7.72 13.03 29.23
C GLY A 235 -7.92 11.72 29.98
N ASN A 236 -7.64 10.58 29.34
CA ASN A 236 -7.65 9.26 29.97
C ASN A 236 -6.21 8.79 30.29
N PRO A 237 -5.93 8.28 31.51
CA PRO A 237 -4.58 7.87 31.91
C PRO A 237 -4.18 6.50 31.34
N VAL A 238 -4.15 6.39 30.01
CA VAL A 238 -3.64 5.20 29.32
C VAL A 238 -2.14 5.08 29.57
N ARG A 239 -1.69 3.85 29.84
CA ARG A 239 -0.27 3.55 30.10
C ARG A 239 0.36 2.87 28.91
N TYR A 240 1.64 3.15 28.69
CA TYR A 240 2.43 2.61 27.60
C TYR A 240 3.75 2.04 28.12
N ARG A 241 4.20 0.94 27.53
CA ARG A 241 5.53 0.36 27.76
C ARG A 241 6.06 -0.28 26.49
N ASN A 242 7.34 -0.66 26.52
CA ASN A 242 7.99 -1.46 25.47
C ASN A 242 7.68 -0.92 24.06
N ILE A 243 8.15 0.29 23.78
CA ILE A 243 7.96 0.91 22.46
C ILE A 243 9.27 0.87 21.72
N TRP A 244 9.27 0.22 20.57
CA TRP A 244 10.42 0.17 19.68
C TRP A 244 9.98 0.21 18.23
N VAL A 245 10.84 0.77 17.38
CA VAL A 245 10.57 1.00 15.97
C VAL A 245 11.75 0.59 15.12
N ARG A 246 11.48 -0.05 13.99
CA ARG A 246 12.46 -0.41 12.97
C ARG A 246 12.09 0.32 11.70
N GLU A 247 13.04 1.04 11.11
CA GLU A 247 12.85 1.60 9.77
C GLU A 247 12.83 0.47 8.75
N LEU A 248 11.81 0.46 7.90
CA LEU A 248 11.76 -0.47 6.79
C LEU A 248 12.51 0.14 5.60
N PRO A 249 13.17 -0.70 4.78
CA PRO A 249 13.75 -0.21 3.53
C PRO A 249 12.69 0.51 2.71
N GLU A 250 13.01 1.69 2.22
CA GLU A 250 12.16 2.37 1.26
C GLU A 250 12.04 1.49 0.02
N VAL A 251 10.81 1.06 -0.28
CA VAL A 251 10.53 0.42 -1.56
C VAL A 251 10.47 1.54 -2.59
N PRO A 252 11.46 1.66 -3.49
CA PRO A 252 11.41 2.68 -4.52
C PRO A 252 10.18 2.42 -5.38
N LEU A 253 9.46 3.48 -5.77
CA LEU A 253 8.47 3.34 -6.84
C LEU A 253 9.17 2.68 -8.03
N PRO A 254 8.55 1.67 -8.68
CA PRO A 254 9.17 1.03 -9.81
C PRO A 254 9.50 2.11 -10.85
N VAL A 255 10.79 2.29 -11.14
CA VAL A 255 11.20 3.08 -12.29
C VAL A 255 10.75 2.30 -13.51
N LEU A 256 9.62 2.68 -14.08
CA LEU A 256 9.11 2.04 -15.29
C LEU A 256 10.11 2.33 -16.40
N ALA A 257 10.84 1.30 -16.84
CA ALA A 257 11.62 1.39 -18.07
C ALA A 257 10.64 1.75 -19.21
N PRO A 258 10.95 2.75 -20.04
CA PRO A 258 10.07 3.10 -21.15
C PRO A 258 9.89 1.87 -22.05
N PRO A 259 8.68 1.61 -22.55
CA PRO A 259 8.48 0.50 -23.48
C PRO A 259 9.37 0.71 -24.72
N PRO A 260 9.86 -0.37 -25.36
CA PRO A 260 10.64 -0.24 -26.57
C PRO A 260 9.84 0.50 -27.65
N VAL A 261 10.44 1.55 -28.21
CA VAL A 261 9.82 2.36 -29.26
C VAL A 261 10.09 1.69 -30.60
N GLY A 262 9.03 1.20 -31.24
CA GLY A 262 9.16 0.53 -32.54
C GLY A 262 9.50 1.49 -33.68
N ALA A 263 10.36 1.05 -34.59
CA ALA A 263 10.63 1.74 -35.84
C ALA A 263 9.55 1.48 -36.89
N LYS A 264 9.35 2.44 -37.80
CA LYS A 264 8.49 2.24 -38.98
C LYS A 264 9.23 1.36 -39.99
N VAL A 265 8.91 0.06 -40.00
CA VAL A 265 9.47 -0.90 -40.97
C VAL A 265 8.39 -1.27 -41.99
N PRO A 266 8.68 -1.26 -43.31
CA PRO A 266 7.71 -1.63 -44.34
C PRO A 266 7.16 -3.05 -44.14
N ALA A 267 5.86 -3.24 -44.37
CA ALA A 267 5.18 -4.52 -44.17
C ALA A 267 5.86 -5.67 -44.93
N GLY A 268 6.23 -5.47 -46.19
CA GLY A 268 6.91 -6.50 -47.00
C GLY A 268 8.32 -6.88 -46.54
N VAL A 269 8.94 -6.08 -45.66
CA VAL A 269 10.20 -6.43 -44.98
C VAL A 269 9.91 -7.28 -43.75
N LEU A 270 8.88 -6.90 -42.97
CA LEU A 270 8.42 -7.67 -41.81
C LEU A 270 7.87 -9.05 -42.19
N ASP A 271 7.23 -9.16 -43.35
CA ASP A 271 6.66 -10.42 -43.82
C ASP A 271 7.74 -11.48 -44.13
N ARG A 272 9.01 -11.06 -44.32
CA ARG A 272 10.13 -11.97 -44.60
C ARG A 272 10.48 -12.86 -43.41
N ILE A 273 10.22 -12.41 -42.18
CA ILE A 273 10.56 -13.16 -40.97
C ILE A 273 9.45 -14.10 -40.50
N LEU A 274 8.30 -14.11 -41.16
CA LEU A 274 7.21 -15.03 -40.84
C LEU A 274 7.66 -16.47 -41.10
N GLY A 275 7.24 -17.40 -40.23
CA GLY A 275 7.55 -18.81 -40.38
C GLY A 275 7.99 -19.48 -39.08
N THR A 276 8.43 -20.72 -39.22
CA THR A 276 8.90 -21.55 -38.11
C THR A 276 10.42 -21.58 -38.10
N TYR A 277 11.02 -21.43 -36.93
CA TYR A 277 12.47 -21.48 -36.74
C TYR A 277 12.78 -22.46 -35.61
N ALA A 278 13.79 -23.30 -35.79
CA ALA A 278 14.11 -24.33 -34.81
C ALA A 278 15.62 -24.55 -34.62
N ASN A 279 15.99 -25.02 -33.43
CA ASN A 279 17.30 -25.57 -33.09
C ASN A 279 17.19 -26.47 -31.86
N GLY A 280 17.59 -27.74 -31.97
CA GLY A 280 17.89 -28.61 -30.83
C GLY A 280 16.79 -28.75 -29.77
N GLY A 281 15.52 -28.60 -30.15
CA GLY A 281 14.36 -28.66 -29.25
C GLY A 281 13.66 -27.31 -28.99
N MET A 282 14.28 -26.18 -29.33
CA MET A 282 13.62 -24.88 -29.30
C MET A 282 12.95 -24.60 -30.65
N VAL A 283 11.65 -24.26 -30.63
CA VAL A 283 10.87 -23.92 -31.82
C VAL A 283 10.17 -22.57 -31.59
N LEU A 284 10.39 -21.64 -32.51
CA LEU A 284 9.70 -20.35 -32.56
C LEU A 284 8.80 -20.28 -33.79
N VAL A 285 7.57 -19.81 -33.62
CA VAL A 285 6.66 -19.56 -34.75
C VAL A 285 6.30 -18.09 -34.82
N ILE A 286 6.77 -17.40 -35.85
CA ILE A 286 6.48 -15.99 -36.07
C ILE A 286 5.28 -15.85 -37.00
N SER A 287 4.26 -15.12 -36.55
CA SER A 287 3.05 -14.86 -37.30
C SER A 287 2.65 -13.38 -37.20
N LYS A 288 1.81 -12.95 -38.13
CA LYS A 288 1.26 -11.59 -38.17
C LYS A 288 -0.20 -11.60 -37.74
N THR A 289 -0.60 -10.56 -37.02
CA THR A 289 -1.98 -10.30 -36.59
C THR A 289 -2.38 -8.88 -37.01
N SER A 290 -3.62 -8.49 -36.75
CA SER A 290 -4.08 -7.10 -36.95
C SER A 290 -3.31 -6.08 -36.11
N SER A 291 -2.70 -6.49 -34.99
CA SER A 291 -1.94 -5.62 -34.08
C SER A 291 -0.42 -5.67 -34.29
N GLY A 292 0.05 -6.39 -35.31
CA GLY A 292 1.46 -6.52 -35.68
C GLY A 292 2.00 -7.95 -35.57
N LEU A 293 3.32 -8.06 -35.43
CA LEU A 293 4.01 -9.34 -35.32
C LEU A 293 3.88 -9.95 -33.92
N ARG A 294 3.80 -11.28 -33.87
CA ARG A 294 3.89 -12.07 -32.65
C ARG A 294 4.75 -13.30 -32.88
N VAL A 295 5.35 -13.79 -31.82
CA VAL A 295 6.11 -15.04 -31.78
C VAL A 295 5.47 -15.99 -30.78
N ASN A 296 5.32 -17.26 -31.18
CA ASN A 296 5.02 -18.35 -30.29
C ASN A 296 6.33 -18.95 -29.80
N LEU A 297 6.54 -18.96 -28.48
CA LEU A 297 7.61 -19.74 -27.85
C LEU A 297 7.08 -21.15 -27.54
N PRO A 298 7.94 -22.11 -27.13
CA PRO A 298 7.49 -23.43 -26.67
C PRO A 298 6.37 -23.34 -25.62
N GLU A 299 5.51 -24.37 -25.60
CA GLU A 299 4.33 -24.46 -24.72
C GLU A 299 3.21 -23.43 -25.01
N GLY A 300 3.20 -22.81 -26.20
CA GLY A 300 2.10 -21.92 -26.61
C GLY A 300 2.18 -20.51 -26.01
N ARG A 301 3.37 -20.09 -25.58
CA ARG A 301 3.59 -18.77 -24.96
C ARG A 301 3.75 -17.70 -26.04
N TRP A 302 2.67 -17.00 -26.34
CA TRP A 302 2.66 -15.94 -27.33
C TRP A 302 3.19 -14.62 -26.77
N GLN A 303 4.04 -13.96 -27.56
CA GLN A 303 4.59 -12.64 -27.26
C GLN A 303 4.47 -11.71 -28.47
N ARG A 304 4.19 -10.43 -28.23
CA ARG A 304 4.21 -9.42 -29.29
C ARG A 304 5.65 -9.03 -29.58
N LEU A 305 5.98 -8.97 -30.87
CA LEU A 305 7.26 -8.45 -31.36
C LEU A 305 7.12 -7.00 -31.80
N ILE A 306 8.04 -6.16 -31.34
CA ILE A 306 8.13 -4.75 -31.67
C ILE A 306 9.37 -4.59 -32.57
N PRO A 307 9.21 -4.23 -33.84
CA PRO A 307 10.35 -4.04 -34.74
C PRO A 307 11.14 -2.80 -34.30
N LEU A 308 12.41 -2.98 -33.96
CA LEU A 308 13.35 -1.89 -33.69
C LEU A 308 14.08 -1.47 -34.98
N SER A 309 14.27 -2.42 -35.89
CA SER A 309 14.85 -2.21 -37.21
C SER A 309 14.31 -3.28 -38.20
N PRO A 310 14.71 -3.28 -39.47
CA PRO A 310 14.39 -4.37 -40.40
C PRO A 310 14.81 -5.78 -39.94
N THR A 311 15.80 -5.87 -39.05
CA THR A 311 16.39 -7.14 -38.60
C THR A 311 16.35 -7.33 -37.10
N GLU A 312 15.97 -6.33 -36.31
CA GLU A 312 15.97 -6.41 -34.85
C GLU A 312 14.57 -6.19 -34.28
N PHE A 313 14.20 -7.03 -33.32
CA PHE A 313 12.89 -7.02 -32.69
C PHE A 313 13.03 -7.14 -31.18
N ALA A 314 12.30 -6.30 -30.45
CA ALA A 314 12.11 -6.41 -29.02
C ALA A 314 10.83 -7.21 -28.72
N PHE A 315 10.81 -7.84 -27.56
CA PHE A 315 9.60 -8.42 -26.99
C PHE A 315 8.86 -7.35 -26.16
N SER A 316 7.53 -7.37 -26.16
CA SER A 316 6.75 -6.32 -25.48
C SER A 316 6.80 -6.39 -23.95
N SER A 317 7.07 -7.56 -23.36
CA SER A 317 6.96 -7.80 -21.91
C SER A 317 8.21 -8.40 -21.27
N THR A 318 9.28 -8.61 -22.04
CA THR A 318 10.52 -9.22 -21.56
C THR A 318 11.71 -8.50 -22.18
N ALA A 319 12.88 -8.59 -21.56
CA ALA A 319 14.13 -8.05 -22.09
C ALA A 319 14.72 -8.89 -23.25
N ALA A 320 14.00 -9.91 -23.71
CA ALA A 320 14.47 -10.73 -24.81
C ALA A 320 14.50 -9.94 -26.13
N THR A 321 15.43 -10.29 -27.01
CA THR A 321 15.52 -9.74 -28.36
C THR A 321 15.58 -10.85 -29.39
N LEU A 322 15.18 -10.49 -30.60
CA LEU A 322 15.30 -11.35 -31.78
C LEU A 322 16.04 -10.58 -32.85
N THR A 323 17.13 -11.14 -33.36
CA THR A 323 17.89 -10.57 -34.47
C THR A 323 17.88 -11.53 -35.65
N SER A 324 17.44 -11.04 -36.80
CA SER A 324 17.42 -11.78 -38.06
C SER A 324 18.70 -11.53 -38.85
N THR A 325 19.42 -12.60 -39.16
CA THR A 325 20.48 -12.57 -40.18
C THR A 325 19.83 -12.82 -41.53
N VAL A 326 20.12 -11.98 -42.52
CA VAL A 326 19.51 -12.06 -43.85
C VAL A 326 20.56 -12.30 -44.95
N ALA A 327 20.21 -13.11 -45.94
CA ALA A 327 20.98 -13.31 -47.16
C ALA A 327 20.88 -12.09 -48.11
N PRO A 328 21.74 -11.99 -49.14
CA PRO A 328 21.53 -11.06 -50.25
C PRO A 328 20.13 -11.25 -50.85
N GLY A 329 19.33 -10.18 -50.91
CA GLY A 329 17.90 -10.24 -51.27
C GLY A 329 16.94 -10.22 -50.07
N GLY A 330 17.44 -10.33 -48.85
CA GLY A 330 16.69 -10.07 -47.61
C GLY A 330 15.98 -11.26 -47.00
N THR A 331 16.21 -12.48 -47.49
CA THR A 331 15.66 -13.72 -46.92
C THR A 331 16.36 -14.05 -45.60
N PRO A 332 15.63 -14.29 -44.49
CA PRO A 332 16.22 -14.71 -43.24
C PRO A 332 16.91 -16.07 -43.37
N THR A 333 18.15 -16.15 -42.94
CA THR A 333 18.92 -17.40 -42.86
C THR A 333 19.05 -17.91 -41.43
N LYS A 334 18.88 -17.02 -40.45
CA LYS A 334 19.02 -17.33 -39.03
C LYS A 334 18.26 -16.31 -38.18
N LEU A 335 17.65 -16.77 -37.11
CA LEU A 335 17.20 -15.90 -36.01
C LEU A 335 18.04 -16.17 -34.77
N THR A 336 18.61 -15.13 -34.20
CA THR A 336 19.24 -15.19 -32.88
C THR A 336 18.25 -14.69 -31.85
N PHE A 337 17.74 -15.59 -31.02
CA PHE A 337 16.93 -15.25 -29.84
C PHE A 337 17.86 -15.06 -28.65
N ARG A 338 17.85 -13.89 -28.00
CA ARG A 338 18.70 -13.58 -26.86
C ARG A 338 17.87 -13.27 -25.63
N MET A 339 18.26 -13.82 -24.48
CA MET A 339 17.68 -13.54 -23.17
C MET A 339 18.82 -13.44 -22.14
N GLY A 340 19.03 -12.24 -21.62
CA GLY A 340 20.24 -11.94 -20.83
C GLY A 340 21.50 -12.24 -21.64
N ASP A 341 22.44 -12.96 -21.05
CA ASP A 341 23.71 -13.35 -21.69
C ASP A 341 23.59 -14.60 -22.57
N THR A 342 22.42 -15.24 -22.60
CA THR A 342 22.21 -16.47 -23.39
C THR A 342 21.66 -16.14 -24.76
N ALA A 343 22.21 -16.76 -25.81
CA ALA A 343 21.73 -16.64 -27.17
C ALA A 343 21.51 -18.01 -27.82
N PHE A 344 20.43 -18.12 -28.57
CA PHE A 344 20.05 -19.32 -29.30
C PHE A 344 19.88 -18.96 -30.77
N ASP A 345 20.69 -19.58 -31.61
CA ASP A 345 20.57 -19.45 -33.05
C ASP A 345 19.58 -20.49 -33.57
N LEU A 346 18.57 -20.04 -34.29
CA LEU A 346 17.54 -20.86 -34.91
C LEU A 346 17.59 -20.70 -36.42
N THR A 347 17.41 -21.80 -37.14
CA THR A 347 17.33 -21.78 -38.61
C THR A 347 15.88 -21.90 -39.06
N PRO A 348 15.50 -21.29 -40.20
CA PRO A 348 14.19 -21.51 -40.81
C PRO A 348 13.94 -23.01 -41.00
N VAL A 349 12.75 -23.46 -40.62
CA VAL A 349 12.25 -24.80 -40.93
C VAL A 349 11.44 -24.68 -42.21
N LEU A 350 11.94 -25.28 -43.29
CA LEU A 350 11.25 -25.32 -44.57
C LEU A 350 9.94 -26.10 -44.43
N ASP A 351 8.83 -25.53 -44.90
CA ASP A 351 7.58 -26.26 -45.01
C ASP A 351 7.62 -27.13 -46.29
N PRO A 352 7.59 -28.48 -46.16
CA PRO A 352 7.67 -29.38 -47.31
C PRO A 352 6.50 -29.23 -48.30
N SER A 353 5.39 -28.63 -47.89
CA SER A 353 4.18 -28.48 -48.72
C SER A 353 4.13 -27.19 -49.54
N THR A 354 4.92 -26.17 -49.17
CA THR A 354 4.92 -24.85 -49.82
C THR A 354 6.27 -24.46 -50.43
N GLY A 355 7.34 -25.22 -50.14
CA GLY A 355 8.68 -24.98 -50.69
C GLY A 355 9.30 -23.65 -50.24
N ARG A 356 8.81 -23.09 -49.14
CA ARG A 356 9.30 -21.86 -48.49
C ARG A 356 9.63 -22.11 -47.03
#